data_AF-A0A7X4AS29-F1
#
_entry.id   AF-A0A7X4AS29-F1
#
_cell.length_a   1.000
_cell.length_b   1.000
_cell.length_c   1.000
_cell.angle_alpha   90.00
_cell.angle_beta   90.00
_cell.angle_gamma   90.00
#
_symmetry.space_group_name_H-M   'P 1'
#
loop_
_entity.id
_entity.type
_entity.pdbx_description
1 polymer ?
#
loop_
_entity_poly.entity_id
_entity_poly.type
_entity_poly.pdbx_seq_one_letter_code
_entity_poly.pdbx_strand_id
1 'polypeptide(L)'
;MQYDKNRFKVWALPHPLILFWVLFPALIVNELIFGQRQPKVSLVDEKSDKPFMERTYVPCPHCETLNDGRLWSRRNAFGHWFGLVCPSCHQIIPCLWNIFSLAILAITFPLWYFPVRFFRHRWIEIEKKRLAKVLERPLIQAKSINWLWLLIGVFGWGVPTWVLFEVGLVLYNGEEWDLKMMLVSLPIWLVAGFAWGLWMRFYVNRKGKKANRHESDRRSRFGGFVWSSWERFYTNRKAEKADGHESDRRSH
;
A
#
# COMPACT_ATOMS: atom_id res chain seq x y z
N MET A 1 -15.41 -9.06 -1.11
CA MET A 1 -14.04 -9.49 -0.85
C MET A 1 -13.98 -10.44 0.34
N GLN A 2 -13.63 -11.69 0.06
CA GLN A 2 -13.38 -12.70 1.07
C GLN A 2 -11.86 -12.83 1.31
N TYR A 3 -11.42 -12.80 2.57
CA TYR A 3 -10.03 -13.08 2.96
C TYR A 3 -10.02 -13.79 4.31
N ASP A 4 -8.95 -14.55 4.58
CA ASP A 4 -8.77 -15.22 5.86
C ASP A 4 -8.47 -14.20 6.98
N LYS A 5 -9.51 -13.86 7.74
CA LYS A 5 -9.41 -12.97 8.92
C LYS A 5 -8.44 -13.48 9.98
N ASN A 6 -8.13 -14.78 10.00
CA ASN A 6 -7.16 -15.35 10.95
C ASN A 6 -5.71 -15.17 10.49
N ARG A 7 -5.47 -14.80 9.23
CA ARG A 7 -4.14 -14.62 8.66
C ARG A 7 -3.83 -13.15 8.42
N PHE A 8 -4.81 -12.38 7.95
CA PHE A 8 -4.62 -10.99 7.56
C PHE A 8 -5.24 -10.03 8.55
N LYS A 9 -4.44 -9.09 9.05
CA LYS A 9 -4.93 -7.93 9.76
C LYS A 9 -5.27 -6.81 8.78
N VAL A 10 -6.48 -6.29 8.91
CA VAL A 10 -6.98 -5.22 8.05
C VAL A 10 -6.48 -3.88 8.56
N TRP A 11 -5.95 -3.09 7.66
CA TRP A 11 -5.59 -1.69 7.85
C TRP A 11 -6.52 -0.84 7.00
N ALA A 12 -7.50 -0.24 7.67
CA ALA A 12 -8.43 0.72 7.12
C ALA A 12 -8.70 1.80 8.18
N LEU A 13 -9.48 2.84 7.86
CA LEU A 13 -9.96 3.78 8.88
C LEU A 13 -10.75 3.02 9.97
N PRO A 14 -10.58 3.35 11.26
CA PRO A 14 -9.89 4.52 11.84
C PRO A 14 -8.44 4.25 12.32
N HIS A 15 -7.64 3.42 11.63
CA HIS A 15 -6.26 3.16 12.05
C HIS A 15 -5.43 4.46 12.15
N PRO A 16 -4.66 4.70 13.23
CA PRO A 16 -3.98 5.99 13.47
C PRO A 16 -3.07 6.46 12.33
N LEU A 17 -2.27 5.55 11.75
CA LEU A 17 -1.39 5.90 10.60
C LEU A 17 -2.19 6.31 9.36
N ILE A 18 -3.37 5.71 9.15
CA ILE A 18 -4.24 6.05 8.04
C ILE A 18 -4.94 7.38 8.33
N LEU A 19 -5.35 7.61 9.57
CA LEU A 19 -5.93 8.88 10.00
C LEU A 19 -4.93 10.02 9.84
N PHE A 20 -3.67 9.81 10.24
CA PHE A 20 -2.57 10.75 10.00
C PHE A 20 -2.45 11.07 8.50
N TRP A 21 -2.52 10.07 7.62
CA TRP A 21 -2.50 10.30 6.17
C TRP A 21 -3.64 11.23 5.69
N VAL A 22 -4.85 11.01 6.21
CA VAL A 22 -6.04 11.77 5.82
C VAL A 22 -5.99 13.21 6.32
N LEU A 23 -5.40 13.45 7.50
CA LEU A 23 -5.45 14.73 8.22
C LEU A 23 -4.14 15.54 8.17
N PHE A 24 -3.04 15.03 7.64
CA PHE A 24 -1.77 15.76 7.66
C PHE A 24 -1.64 16.66 6.42
N PRO A 25 -1.62 18.00 6.56
CA PRO A 25 -1.69 18.93 5.42
C PRO A 25 -0.45 18.85 4.51
N ALA A 26 0.73 18.48 5.02
CA ALA A 26 1.92 18.35 4.19
C ALA A 26 1.79 17.27 3.11
N LEU A 27 0.84 16.33 3.24
CA LEU A 27 0.60 15.28 2.24
C LEU A 27 -0.13 15.77 0.99
N ILE A 28 -0.64 17.02 0.98
CA ILE A 28 -1.20 17.65 -0.21
C ILE A 28 -0.20 17.61 -1.37
N VAL A 29 1.07 17.94 -1.09
CA VAL A 29 2.13 17.93 -2.10
C VAL A 29 2.36 16.52 -2.63
N ASN A 30 2.37 15.52 -1.74
CA ASN A 30 2.53 14.12 -2.13
C ASN A 30 1.37 13.62 -3.00
N GLU A 31 0.13 13.96 -2.67
CA GLU A 31 -1.04 13.49 -3.43
C GLU A 31 -1.26 14.25 -4.74
N LEU A 32 -1.19 15.59 -4.73
CA LEU A 32 -1.53 16.41 -5.88
C LEU A 32 -0.34 16.56 -6.85
N ILE A 33 0.86 16.83 -6.33
CA ILE A 33 2.03 17.08 -7.18
C ILE A 33 2.67 15.75 -7.57
N PHE A 34 3.03 14.91 -6.60
CA PHE A 34 3.71 13.66 -6.88
C PHE A 34 2.77 12.50 -7.25
N GLY A 35 1.45 12.64 -7.04
CA GLY A 35 0.50 11.57 -7.34
C GLY A 35 0.67 10.33 -6.44
N GLN A 36 1.23 10.46 -5.24
CA GLN A 36 1.31 9.36 -4.30
C GLN A 36 -0.09 9.02 -3.77
N ARG A 37 -0.42 7.73 -3.67
CA ARG A 37 -1.73 7.28 -3.18
C ARG A 37 -1.59 6.21 -2.10
N GLN A 38 -2.49 6.29 -1.13
CA GLN A 38 -2.68 5.25 -0.12
C GLN A 38 -3.97 4.48 -0.41
N PRO A 39 -3.94 3.14 -0.56
CA PRO A 39 -5.16 2.36 -0.79
C PRO A 39 -6.14 2.47 0.39
N LYS A 40 -7.44 2.39 0.10
CA LYS A 40 -8.50 2.44 1.13
C LYS A 40 -8.42 1.31 2.15
N VAL A 41 -7.98 0.15 1.69
CA VAL A 41 -7.80 -1.05 2.51
C VAL A 41 -6.46 -1.65 2.17
N SER A 42 -5.67 -1.95 3.19
CA SER A 42 -4.46 -2.76 3.11
C SER A 42 -4.61 -3.97 4.03
N LEU A 43 -4.01 -5.10 3.65
CA LEU A 43 -4.00 -6.32 4.42
C LEU A 43 -2.55 -6.65 4.82
N VAL A 44 -2.32 -6.90 6.09
CA VAL A 44 -1.00 -7.26 6.62
C VAL A 44 -1.04 -8.71 7.07
N ASP A 45 -0.22 -9.57 6.48
CA ASP A 45 -0.09 -10.98 6.90
C ASP A 45 0.63 -11.03 8.26
N GLU A 46 -0.04 -11.53 9.28
CA GLU A 46 0.51 -11.63 10.64
C GLU A 46 1.32 -12.91 10.88
N LYS A 47 1.07 -13.95 10.06
CA LYS A 47 1.67 -15.29 10.21
C LYS A 47 3.00 -15.45 9.48
N SER A 48 3.31 -14.52 8.59
CA SER A 48 4.54 -14.52 7.80
C SER A 48 5.74 -13.99 8.61
N ASP A 49 6.88 -14.69 8.56
CA ASP A 49 8.17 -14.23 9.15
C ASP A 49 8.85 -13.12 8.34
N LYS A 50 8.18 -12.64 7.29
CA LYS A 50 8.74 -11.60 6.42
C LYS A 50 8.69 -10.23 7.10
N PRO A 51 9.56 -9.29 6.69
CA PRO A 51 9.49 -7.88 7.09
C PRO A 51 8.15 -7.23 6.71
N PHE A 52 7.78 -6.14 7.39
CA PHE A 52 6.49 -5.47 7.26
C PHE A 52 6.12 -5.11 5.80
N MET A 53 7.09 -4.58 5.04
CA MET A 53 6.89 -4.24 3.63
C MET A 53 6.51 -5.43 2.74
N GLU A 54 7.04 -6.62 3.03
CA GLU A 54 6.86 -7.80 2.18
C GLU A 54 5.61 -8.61 2.53
N ARG A 55 4.97 -8.29 3.65
CA ARG A 55 3.75 -8.93 4.13
C ARG A 55 2.52 -8.02 4.01
N THR A 56 2.66 -6.90 3.32
CA THR A 56 1.57 -5.96 3.05
C THR A 56 1.00 -6.22 1.66
N TYR A 57 -0.32 -6.36 1.58
CA TYR A 57 -1.07 -6.65 0.38
C TYR A 57 -2.16 -5.61 0.17
N VAL A 58 -2.46 -5.31 -1.09
CA VAL A 58 -3.55 -4.41 -1.49
C VAL A 58 -4.62 -5.24 -2.22
N PRO A 59 -5.79 -5.45 -1.61
CA PRO A 59 -6.87 -6.18 -2.24
C PRO A 59 -7.52 -5.36 -3.36
N CYS A 60 -7.81 -6.00 -4.49
CA CYS A 60 -8.66 -5.41 -5.52
C CYS A 60 -10.14 -5.68 -5.22
N PRO A 61 -11.02 -4.66 -5.16
CA PRO A 61 -12.45 -4.89 -4.93
C PRO A 61 -13.18 -5.47 -6.15
N HIS A 62 -12.58 -5.38 -7.34
CA HIS A 62 -13.23 -5.77 -8.60
C HIS A 62 -13.04 -7.25 -8.93
N CYS A 63 -11.83 -7.79 -8.73
CA CYS A 63 -11.49 -9.19 -9.06
C CYS A 63 -11.03 -10.00 -7.85
N GLU A 64 -11.08 -9.42 -6.64
CA GLU A 64 -10.69 -10.04 -5.36
C GLU A 64 -9.23 -10.50 -5.27
N THR A 65 -8.40 -10.24 -6.28
CA THR A 65 -6.97 -10.56 -6.26
C THR A 65 -6.24 -9.75 -5.17
N LEU A 66 -5.39 -10.45 -4.42
CA LEU A 66 -4.43 -9.87 -3.49
C LEU A 66 -3.15 -9.47 -4.22
N ASN A 67 -2.86 -8.18 -4.25
CA ASN A 67 -1.66 -7.65 -4.91
C ASN A 67 -0.59 -7.35 -3.87
N ASP A 68 0.68 -7.60 -4.16
CA ASP A 68 1.79 -7.23 -3.27
C ASP A 68 1.90 -5.71 -3.19
N GLY A 69 1.92 -5.14 -1.98
CA GLY A 69 2.00 -3.69 -1.77
C GLY A 69 3.27 -3.06 -2.34
N ARG A 70 4.32 -3.84 -2.56
CA ARG A 70 5.59 -3.37 -3.13
C ARG A 70 5.48 -2.97 -4.60
N LEU A 71 4.41 -3.35 -5.31
CA LEU A 71 4.16 -2.95 -6.69
C LEU A 71 4.08 -1.42 -6.85
N TRP A 72 3.63 -0.71 -5.83
CA TRP A 72 3.48 0.75 -5.82
C TRP A 72 4.46 1.42 -4.86
N SER A 73 5.69 0.90 -4.79
CA SER A 73 6.73 1.39 -3.90
C SER A 73 8.00 1.81 -4.64
N ARG A 74 8.89 2.55 -3.94
CA ARG A 74 10.21 2.99 -4.42
C ARG A 74 10.13 3.73 -5.78
N ARG A 75 10.58 3.11 -6.87
CA ARG A 75 10.58 3.70 -8.22
C ARG A 75 9.19 3.78 -8.85
N ASN A 76 8.20 3.11 -8.27
CA ASN A 76 6.81 3.17 -8.69
C ASN A 76 5.89 3.70 -7.57
N ALA A 77 6.40 4.54 -6.65
CA ALA A 77 5.59 5.11 -5.57
C ALA A 77 4.73 6.30 -6.01
N PHE A 78 5.11 6.96 -7.11
CA PHE A 78 4.55 8.23 -7.56
C PHE A 78 3.82 8.11 -8.89
N GLY A 79 3.07 9.14 -9.24
CA GLY A 79 2.35 9.28 -10.49
C GLY A 79 1.02 8.52 -10.55
N HIS A 80 0.47 8.14 -9.40
CA HIS A 80 -0.81 7.43 -9.22
C HIS A 80 -1.99 8.38 -9.05
N TRP A 81 -2.05 9.50 -9.80
CA TRP A 81 -3.03 10.56 -9.56
C TRP A 81 -4.49 10.09 -9.56
N PHE A 82 -4.86 9.08 -10.35
CA PHE A 82 -6.23 8.56 -10.41
C PHE A 82 -6.48 7.32 -9.54
N GLY A 83 -5.49 6.87 -8.75
CA GLY A 83 -5.55 5.65 -7.93
C GLY A 83 -4.56 4.59 -8.40
N LEU A 84 -4.60 3.41 -7.78
CA LEU A 84 -3.71 2.30 -8.13
C LEU A 84 -4.40 1.40 -9.17
N VAL A 85 -3.69 0.97 -10.22
CA VAL A 85 -4.25 0.05 -11.23
C VAL A 85 -3.95 -1.39 -10.84
N CYS A 86 -4.97 -2.25 -10.83
CA CYS A 86 -4.79 -3.68 -10.54
C CYS A 86 -4.13 -4.41 -11.73
N PRO A 87 -3.08 -5.23 -11.50
CA PRO A 87 -2.42 -5.98 -12.57
C PRO A 87 -3.30 -7.09 -13.19
N SER A 88 -4.30 -7.60 -12.47
CA SER A 88 -5.14 -8.70 -12.97
C SER A 88 -6.30 -8.21 -13.83
N CYS A 89 -7.07 -7.22 -13.35
CA CYS A 89 -8.28 -6.76 -14.03
C CYS A 89 -8.15 -5.35 -14.65
N HIS A 90 -7.02 -4.68 -14.46
CA HIS A 90 -6.75 -3.31 -14.92
C HIS A 90 -7.74 -2.24 -14.43
N GLN A 91 -8.59 -2.57 -13.46
CA GLN A 91 -9.49 -1.61 -12.82
C GLN A 91 -8.75 -0.82 -11.74
N ILE A 92 -9.25 0.39 -11.48
CA ILE A 92 -8.70 1.28 -10.45
C ILE A 92 -9.11 0.77 -9.07
N ILE A 93 -8.12 0.57 -8.20
CA ILE A 93 -8.26 0.25 -6.80
C ILE A 93 -8.53 1.56 -6.03
N PRO A 94 -9.61 1.63 -5.23
CA PRO A 94 -9.97 2.83 -4.51
C PRO A 94 -8.88 3.20 -3.49
N CYS A 95 -8.50 4.48 -3.52
CA CYS A 95 -7.51 5.06 -2.63
C CYS A 95 -8.18 6.06 -1.70
N LEU A 96 -7.53 6.30 -0.56
CA LEU A 96 -7.88 7.39 0.33
C LEU A 96 -7.44 8.71 -0.29
N TRP A 97 -8.15 9.75 0.12
CA TRP A 97 -7.81 11.12 -0.17
C TRP A 97 -7.55 11.84 1.14
N ASN A 98 -6.53 12.69 1.15
CA ASN A 98 -6.36 13.68 2.19
C ASN A 98 -7.47 14.74 2.07
N ILE A 99 -8.04 15.15 3.21
CA ILE A 99 -9.18 16.10 3.21
C ILE A 99 -8.79 17.46 2.62
N PHE A 100 -7.55 17.89 2.81
CA PHE A 100 -7.07 19.16 2.29
C PHE A 100 -6.83 19.08 0.78
N SER A 101 -6.33 17.94 0.27
CA SER A 101 -6.25 17.68 -1.17
C SER A 101 -7.63 17.78 -1.83
N LEU A 102 -8.66 17.19 -1.20
CA LEU A 102 -10.04 17.28 -1.70
C LEU A 102 -10.56 18.71 -1.66
N ALA A 103 -10.31 19.46 -0.57
CA ALA A 103 -10.72 20.85 -0.45
C ALA A 103 -10.12 21.71 -1.57
N ILE A 104 -8.81 21.57 -1.83
CA ILE A 104 -8.13 22.29 -2.92
C ILE A 104 -8.73 21.92 -4.27
N LEU A 105 -8.94 20.62 -4.55
CA LEU A 105 -9.54 20.18 -5.80
C LEU A 105 -10.99 20.65 -5.96
N ALA A 106 -11.75 20.75 -4.89
CA ALA A 106 -13.11 21.28 -4.91
C ALA A 106 -13.13 22.78 -5.22
N ILE A 107 -12.27 23.57 -4.54
CA ILE A 107 -12.15 25.01 -4.77
C ILE A 107 -11.65 25.31 -6.18
N THR A 108 -10.70 24.51 -6.67
CA THR A 108 -10.10 24.68 -7.99
C THR A 108 -10.78 23.85 -9.09
N PHE A 109 -11.93 23.23 -8.80
CA PHE A 109 -12.63 22.31 -9.68
C PHE A 109 -12.82 22.83 -11.12
N PRO A 110 -13.25 24.10 -11.35
CA PRO A 110 -13.45 24.61 -12.71
C PRO A 110 -12.19 24.55 -13.58
N LEU A 111 -11.00 24.68 -12.98
CA LEU A 111 -9.73 24.69 -13.69
C LEU A 111 -9.31 23.28 -14.16
N TRP A 112 -9.56 22.25 -13.34
CA TRP A 112 -9.03 20.90 -13.58
C TRP A 112 -10.06 19.91 -14.13
N TYR A 113 -11.36 20.24 -14.10
CA TYR A 113 -12.42 19.35 -14.55
C TYR A 113 -12.19 18.83 -15.99
N PHE A 114 -11.91 19.74 -16.93
CA PHE A 114 -11.70 19.37 -18.33
C PHE A 114 -10.38 18.60 -18.56
N PRO A 115 -9.21 19.06 -18.06
CA PRO A 115 -7.97 18.29 -18.15
C PRO A 115 -8.11 16.87 -17.59
N VAL A 116 -8.67 16.71 -16.39
CA VAL A 116 -8.82 15.41 -15.75
C VAL A 116 -9.64 14.46 -16.62
N ARG A 117 -10.78 14.92 -17.16
CA ARG A 117 -11.65 14.10 -18.00
C ARG A 117 -10.95 13.62 -19.27
N PHE A 118 -10.14 14.47 -19.89
CA PHE A 118 -9.43 14.14 -21.13
C PHE A 118 -8.22 13.23 -20.89
N PHE A 119 -7.41 13.53 -19.88
CA PHE A 119 -6.15 12.82 -19.64
C PHE A 119 -6.33 11.48 -18.93
N ARG A 120 -7.47 11.23 -18.26
CA ARG A 120 -7.70 10.00 -17.48
C ARG A 120 -7.49 8.72 -18.30
N HIS A 121 -8.04 8.64 -19.52
CA HIS A 121 -7.90 7.44 -20.36
C HIS A 121 -6.45 7.23 -20.79
N ARG A 122 -5.77 8.30 -21.22
CA ARG A 122 -4.34 8.24 -21.61
C ARG A 122 -3.47 7.85 -20.41
N TRP A 123 -3.76 8.39 -19.23
CA TRP A 123 -3.05 8.07 -18.01
C TRP A 123 -3.19 6.59 -17.64
N ILE A 124 -4.40 6.00 -17.73
CA ILE A 124 -4.62 4.58 -17.45
C ILE A 124 -3.76 3.70 -18.37
N GLU A 125 -3.67 4.02 -19.66
CA GLU A 125 -2.84 3.27 -20.60
C GLU A 125 -1.34 3.39 -20.30
N ILE A 126 -0.88 4.57 -19.87
CA ILE A 126 0.50 4.76 -19.40
C ILE A 126 0.75 3.93 -18.13
N GLU A 127 -0.20 3.92 -17.21
CA GLU A 127 -0.08 3.20 -15.95
C GLU A 127 -0.04 1.68 -16.15
N LYS A 128 -0.84 1.13 -17.06
CA LYS A 128 -0.76 -0.28 -17.47
C LYS A 128 0.65 -0.64 -17.97
N LYS A 129 1.24 0.21 -18.83
CA LYS A 129 2.60 0.00 -19.34
C LYS A 129 3.66 0.10 -18.23
N ARG A 130 3.50 1.02 -17.29
CA ARG A 130 4.38 1.14 -16.12
C ARG A 130 4.30 -0.09 -15.24
N LEU A 131 3.09 -0.59 -14.99
CA LEU A 131 2.84 -1.76 -14.17
C LEU A 131 3.45 -3.04 -14.78
N ALA A 132 3.31 -3.23 -16.11
CA ALA A 132 3.94 -4.34 -16.81
C ALA A 132 5.47 -4.39 -16.58
N LYS A 133 6.14 -3.23 -16.70
CA LYS A 133 7.58 -3.10 -16.42
C LYS A 133 7.96 -3.37 -14.97
N VAL A 134 7.05 -3.18 -14.02
CA VAL A 134 7.27 -3.46 -12.60
C VAL A 134 7.13 -4.96 -12.32
N LEU A 135 6.18 -5.63 -12.97
CA LEU A 135 5.97 -7.07 -12.83
C LEU A 135 7.14 -7.91 -13.36
N GLU A 136 7.84 -7.41 -14.39
CA GLU A 136 9.06 -8.05 -14.92
C GLU A 136 10.25 -7.99 -13.95
N ARG A 137 10.21 -7.10 -12.95
CA ARG A 137 11.33 -6.88 -12.03
C ARG A 137 11.15 -7.71 -10.75
N PRO A 138 12.25 -8.19 -10.14
CA PRO A 138 12.16 -8.83 -8.84
C PRO A 138 11.62 -7.84 -7.81
N LEU A 139 10.66 -8.29 -6.99
CA LEU A 139 10.10 -7.49 -5.91
C LEU A 139 11.18 -7.15 -4.89
N ILE A 140 11.14 -5.91 -4.40
CA ILE A 140 12.17 -5.37 -3.51
C ILE A 140 12.17 -6.12 -2.18
N GLN A 141 13.34 -6.62 -1.77
CA GLN A 141 13.52 -7.24 -0.45
C GLN A 141 13.89 -6.17 0.59
N ALA A 142 13.29 -6.24 1.78
CA ALA A 142 13.48 -5.22 2.81
C ALA A 142 14.95 -5.15 3.31
N LYS A 143 15.67 -6.28 3.30
CA LYS A 143 17.08 -6.36 3.71
C LYS A 143 17.99 -5.39 2.93
N SER A 144 17.64 -5.06 1.69
CA SER A 144 18.43 -4.19 0.81
C SER A 144 18.35 -2.69 1.15
N ILE A 145 17.51 -2.28 2.11
CA ILE A 145 17.19 -0.86 2.37
C ILE A 145 17.71 -0.36 3.73
N ASN A 146 18.43 -1.19 4.49
CA ASN A 146 18.76 -0.89 5.89
C ASN A 146 19.53 0.42 6.12
N TRP A 147 20.53 0.71 5.28
CA TRP A 147 21.30 1.97 5.38
C TRP A 147 20.53 3.15 4.79
N LEU A 148 19.75 2.90 3.74
CA LEU A 148 19.02 3.94 3.02
C LEU A 148 17.98 4.63 3.91
N TRP A 149 17.39 3.93 4.89
CA TRP A 149 16.46 4.54 5.84
C TRP A 149 17.10 5.61 6.73
N LEU A 150 18.37 5.47 7.09
CA LEU A 150 19.09 6.49 7.86
C LEU A 150 19.34 7.73 7.00
N LEU A 151 19.78 7.53 5.76
CA LEU A 151 19.97 8.62 4.80
C LEU A 151 18.65 9.33 4.48
N ILE A 152 17.56 8.57 4.27
CA ILE A 152 16.21 9.12 4.07
C ILE A 152 15.75 9.89 5.31
N GLY A 153 16.03 9.40 6.52
CA GLY A 153 15.69 10.10 7.75
C GLY A 153 16.39 11.44 7.87
N VAL A 154 17.70 11.49 7.65
CA VAL A 154 18.49 12.72 7.77
C VAL A 154 18.25 13.68 6.61
N PHE A 155 18.45 13.23 5.37
CA PHE A 155 18.41 14.08 4.19
C PHE A 155 17.02 14.21 3.57
N GLY A 156 16.17 13.19 3.71
CA GLY A 156 14.81 13.19 3.17
C GLY A 156 13.78 13.78 4.13
N TRP A 157 14.05 13.79 5.43
CA TRP A 157 13.13 14.31 6.44
C TRP A 157 13.75 15.42 7.29
N GLY A 158 14.90 15.18 7.93
CA GLY A 158 15.54 16.16 8.83
C GLY A 158 15.89 17.49 8.16
N VAL A 159 16.65 17.47 7.06
CA VAL A 159 17.03 18.70 6.34
C VAL A 159 15.82 19.43 5.75
N PRO A 160 14.88 18.77 5.02
CA PRO A 160 13.70 19.45 4.50
C PRO A 160 12.79 20.03 5.57
N THR A 161 12.64 19.35 6.72
CA THR A 161 11.85 19.88 7.84
C THR A 161 12.54 21.08 8.48
N TRP A 162 13.85 21.04 8.68
CA TRP A 162 14.62 22.22 9.12
C TRP A 162 14.41 23.42 8.19
N VAL A 163 14.55 23.23 6.87
CA VAL A 163 14.30 24.31 5.89
C VAL A 163 12.85 24.80 6.01
N LEU A 164 11.88 23.90 6.03
CA LEU A 164 10.46 24.27 6.08
C LEU A 164 10.10 25.05 7.34
N PHE A 165 10.60 24.64 8.51
CA PHE A 165 10.27 25.27 9.77
C PHE A 165 11.09 26.53 10.01
N GLU A 166 12.41 26.51 9.84
CA GLU A 166 13.24 27.68 10.12
C GLU A 166 13.07 28.75 9.03
N VAL A 167 13.24 28.38 7.76
CA VAL A 167 13.14 29.35 6.65
C VAL A 167 11.67 29.70 6.41
N GLY A 168 10.79 28.71 6.41
CA GLY A 168 9.37 28.94 6.13
C GLY A 168 8.67 29.77 7.21
N LEU A 169 8.98 29.58 8.50
CA LEU A 169 8.38 30.41 9.56
C LEU A 169 8.92 31.83 9.56
N VAL A 170 10.24 32.03 9.37
CA VAL A 170 10.82 33.38 9.28
C VAL A 170 10.20 34.15 8.12
N LEU A 171 10.09 33.52 6.94
CA LEU A 171 9.43 34.13 5.78
C LEU A 171 7.95 34.41 6.00
N TYR A 172 7.24 33.54 6.73
CA TYR A 172 5.81 33.70 7.00
C TYR A 172 5.52 34.79 8.03
N ASN A 173 6.32 34.87 9.10
CA ASN A 173 6.16 35.85 10.17
C ASN A 173 6.78 37.21 9.82
N GLY A 174 7.62 37.29 8.78
CA GLY A 174 8.37 38.51 8.45
C GLY A 174 9.42 38.87 9.50
N GLU A 175 9.95 37.87 10.21
CA GLU A 175 10.97 38.06 11.23
C GLU A 175 12.36 38.29 10.59
N GLU A 176 13.27 38.92 11.34
CA GLU A 176 14.66 39.06 10.89
C GLU A 176 15.38 37.71 10.91
N TRP A 177 16.31 37.54 9.96
CA TRP A 177 17.08 36.30 9.83
C TRP A 177 18.10 36.15 10.95
N ASP A 178 17.80 35.33 11.96
CA ASP A 178 18.78 34.95 12.99
C ASP A 178 19.60 33.72 12.56
N LEU A 179 20.71 34.00 11.89
CA LEU A 179 21.69 32.99 11.48
C LEU A 179 22.20 32.12 12.64
N LYS A 180 22.29 32.66 13.87
CA LYS A 180 22.77 31.89 15.02
C LYS A 180 21.74 30.83 15.41
N MET A 181 20.47 31.21 15.51
CA MET A 181 19.39 30.26 15.80
C MET A 181 19.28 29.18 14.73
N MET A 182 19.34 29.56 13.44
CA MET A 182 19.30 28.59 12.33
C MET A 182 20.44 27.57 12.37
N LEU A 183 21.68 28.03 12.67
CA LEU A 183 22.84 27.14 12.78
C LEU A 183 22.77 26.24 14.01
N VAL A 184 22.20 26.73 15.12
CA VAL A 184 22.01 25.96 16.36
C VAL A 184 20.90 24.92 16.23
N SER A 185 19.84 25.21 15.47
CA SER A 185 18.73 24.27 15.29
C SER A 185 19.06 23.16 14.28
N LEU A 186 19.92 23.41 13.30
CA LEU A 186 20.35 22.42 12.31
C LEU A 186 20.81 21.07 12.94
N PRO A 187 21.75 21.03 13.91
CA PRO A 187 22.13 19.76 14.53
C PRO A 187 20.97 19.07 15.26
N ILE A 188 20.03 19.82 15.85
CA ILE A 188 18.84 19.26 16.51
C ILE A 188 17.98 18.52 15.48
N TRP A 189 17.72 19.13 14.32
CA TRP A 189 16.93 18.52 13.24
C TRP A 189 17.64 17.35 12.56
N LEU A 190 18.97 17.39 12.45
CA LEU A 190 19.76 16.26 11.96
C LEU A 190 19.68 15.06 12.91
N VAL A 191 19.79 15.29 14.22
CA VAL A 191 19.62 14.23 15.24
C VAL A 191 18.20 13.69 15.23
N ALA A 192 17.19 14.55 15.14
CA ALA A 192 15.79 14.15 15.03
C ALA A 192 15.54 13.30 13.77
N GLY A 193 16.07 13.71 12.62
CA GLY A 193 15.98 12.96 11.37
C GLY A 193 16.70 11.61 11.43
N PHE A 194 17.85 11.55 12.11
CA PHE A 194 18.55 10.29 12.34
C PHE A 194 17.75 9.35 13.25
N ALA A 195 17.22 9.85 14.37
CA ALA A 195 16.37 9.09 15.29
C ALA A 195 15.11 8.56 14.59
N TRP A 196 14.48 9.40 13.76
CA TRP A 196 13.36 8.99 12.91
C TRP A 196 13.76 7.90 11.91
N GLY A 197 14.91 8.03 11.25
CA GLY A 197 15.44 7.01 10.34
C GLY A 197 15.68 5.66 11.03
N LEU A 198 16.22 5.68 12.26
CA LEU A 198 16.38 4.48 13.09
C LEU A 198 15.03 3.86 13.46
N TRP A 199 14.08 4.69 13.88
CA TRP A 199 12.71 4.25 14.19
C TRP A 199 12.05 3.57 12.98
N MET A 200 12.11 4.20 11.81
CA MET A 200 11.56 3.64 10.57
C MET A 200 12.25 2.35 10.16
N ARG A 201 13.58 2.28 10.29
CA ARG A 201 14.33 1.05 10.05
C ARG A 201 13.85 -0.08 10.96
N PHE A 202 13.66 0.19 12.25
CA PHE A 202 13.15 -0.80 13.21
C PHE A 202 11.74 -1.24 12.85
N TYR A 203 10.86 -0.28 12.57
CA TYR A 203 9.45 -0.52 12.26
C TYR A 203 9.26 -1.36 10.98
N VAL A 204 9.93 -0.98 9.89
CA VAL A 204 9.81 -1.65 8.59
C VAL A 204 10.41 -3.05 8.60
N ASN A 205 11.50 -3.25 9.36
CA ASN A 205 12.14 -4.57 9.49
C ASN A 205 11.47 -5.48 10.53
N ARG A 206 10.43 -5.01 11.21
CA ARG A 206 9.68 -5.83 12.17
C ARG A 206 9.03 -7.01 11.46
N LYS A 207 9.51 -8.21 11.78
CA LYS A 207 8.98 -9.48 11.29
C LYS A 207 7.61 -9.77 11.93
N GLY A 208 6.76 -10.50 11.20
CA GLY A 208 5.53 -11.06 11.77
C GLY A 208 5.80 -12.17 12.77
N LYS A 209 4.76 -12.64 13.46
CA LYS A 209 4.88 -13.79 14.38
C LYS A 209 4.89 -15.05 13.52
N LYS A 210 5.93 -15.88 13.60
CA LYS A 210 5.85 -17.23 13.03
C LYS A 210 4.67 -17.95 13.65
N ALA A 211 3.71 -18.38 12.84
CA ALA A 211 2.76 -19.38 13.29
C ALA A 211 3.56 -20.58 13.78
N ASN A 212 3.37 -20.98 15.05
CA ASN A 212 4.03 -22.16 15.59
C ASN A 212 3.73 -23.34 14.65
N ARG A 213 4.78 -23.89 14.03
CA ARG A 213 4.67 -24.96 13.02
C ARG A 213 3.93 -26.19 13.59
N HIS A 214 3.95 -26.36 14.92
CA HIS A 214 3.21 -27.39 15.65
C HIS A 214 1.68 -27.20 15.68
N GLU A 215 1.16 -26.00 15.47
CA GLU A 215 -0.28 -25.72 15.50
C GLU A 215 -0.90 -25.85 14.10
N SER A 216 -0.14 -25.51 13.04
CA SER A 216 -0.53 -25.83 11.67
C SER A 216 -0.53 -27.34 11.40
N ASP A 217 0.43 -28.08 11.98
CA ASP A 217 0.52 -29.54 11.82
C ASP A 217 -0.55 -30.29 12.64
N ARG A 218 -1.04 -29.70 13.75
CA ARG A 218 -2.20 -30.23 14.48
C ARG A 218 -3.51 -30.01 13.73
N ARG A 219 -3.68 -28.87 13.06
CA ARG A 219 -4.86 -28.57 12.23
C ARG A 219 -4.90 -29.38 10.93
N SER A 220 -3.76 -29.68 10.29
CA SER A 220 -3.74 -30.58 9.12
C SER A 220 -4.14 -32.01 9.50
N ARG A 221 -3.73 -32.50 10.69
CA ARG A 221 -4.14 -33.82 11.19
C ARG A 221 -5.62 -33.92 11.56
N PHE A 222 -6.21 -32.88 12.15
CA PHE A 222 -7.65 -32.87 12.47
C PHE A 222 -8.55 -32.46 11.29
N GLY A 223 -8.08 -31.59 10.39
CA GLY A 223 -8.82 -31.13 9.22
C GLY A 223 -8.76 -32.11 8.03
N GLY A 224 -7.70 -32.93 7.91
CA GLY A 224 -7.58 -33.94 6.87
C GLY A 224 -8.64 -35.05 6.94
N PHE A 225 -9.20 -35.30 8.13
CA PHE A 225 -10.27 -36.29 8.31
C PHE A 225 -11.64 -35.78 7.82
N VAL A 226 -11.89 -34.47 7.93
CA VAL A 226 -13.16 -33.86 7.49
C VAL A 226 -13.11 -33.45 6.02
N TRP A 227 -11.95 -33.00 5.52
CA TRP A 227 -11.80 -32.54 4.14
C TRP A 227 -11.76 -33.71 3.13
N SER A 228 -11.17 -34.85 3.50
CA SER A 228 -11.15 -36.05 2.65
C SER A 228 -12.52 -36.73 2.50
N SER A 229 -13.46 -36.51 3.44
CA SER A 229 -14.86 -36.93 3.29
C SER A 229 -15.65 -35.98 2.38
N TRP A 230 -15.36 -34.67 2.42
CA TRP A 230 -16.06 -33.67 1.61
C TRP A 230 -15.65 -33.71 0.13
N GLU A 231 -14.36 -33.93 -0.18
CA GLU A 231 -13.90 -34.15 -1.55
C GLU A 231 -14.51 -35.41 -2.17
N ARG A 232 -14.67 -36.50 -1.39
CA ARG A 232 -15.29 -37.75 -1.85
C ARG A 232 -16.78 -37.59 -2.14
N PHE A 233 -17.47 -36.70 -1.42
CA PHE A 233 -18.88 -36.37 -1.66
C PHE A 233 -19.07 -35.51 -2.91
N TYR A 234 -18.13 -34.60 -3.20
CA TYR A 234 -18.23 -33.69 -4.35
C TYR A 234 -17.86 -34.35 -5.69
N THR A 235 -16.90 -35.29 -5.70
CA THR A 235 -16.56 -36.07 -6.91
C THR A 235 -17.66 -37.06 -7.28
N ASN A 236 -18.27 -37.75 -6.31
CA ASN A 236 -19.39 -38.67 -6.59
C ASN A 236 -20.60 -37.96 -7.21
N ARG A 237 -20.94 -36.74 -6.76
CA ARG A 237 -22.05 -35.96 -7.33
C ARG A 237 -21.81 -35.46 -8.75
N LYS A 238 -20.54 -35.34 -9.18
CA LYS A 238 -20.19 -34.96 -10.56
C LYS A 238 -20.26 -36.17 -11.50
N ALA A 239 -19.95 -37.37 -11.02
CA ALA A 239 -20.11 -38.61 -11.79
C ALA A 239 -21.60 -38.90 -12.07
N GLU A 240 -22.47 -38.81 -11.06
CA GLU A 240 -23.92 -39.03 -11.23
C GLU A 240 -24.59 -38.06 -12.22
N LYS A 241 -24.09 -36.82 -12.32
CA LYS A 241 -24.60 -35.83 -13.28
C LYS A 241 -24.07 -36.02 -14.71
N ALA A 242 -22.92 -36.68 -14.88
CA ALA A 242 -22.40 -37.01 -16.20
C ALA A 242 -23.16 -38.21 -16.81
N ASP A 243 -23.48 -39.21 -15.99
CA ASP A 243 -24.19 -40.42 -16.45
C ASP A 243 -25.66 -40.13 -16.79
N GLY A 244 -26.32 -39.21 -16.08
CA GLY A 244 -27.71 -38.82 -16.40
C GLY A 244 -27.88 -38.05 -17.71
N HIS A 245 -26.81 -37.44 -18.25
CA HIS A 245 -26.89 -36.66 -19.50
C HIS A 245 -26.61 -37.52 -20.75
N GLU A 246 -26.09 -38.74 -20.56
CA GLU A 246 -25.79 -39.71 -21.63
C GLU A 246 -27.01 -40.58 -21.96
N SER A 247 -27.92 -40.84 -21.00
CA SER A 247 -29.11 -41.67 -21.26
C SER A 247 -30.18 -40.97 -22.10
N ASP A 248 -30.30 -39.64 -22.01
CA ASP A 248 -31.28 -38.85 -22.80
C ASP A 248 -30.89 -38.68 -24.28
N ARG A 249 -29.64 -39.00 -24.67
CA ARG A 249 -29.17 -38.92 -26.07
C ARG A 249 -29.37 -40.20 -26.88
N ARG A 250 -29.85 -41.29 -26.29
CA ARG A 250 -30.08 -42.58 -27.00
C ARG A 250 -31.55 -42.84 -27.35
N SER A 251 -32.45 -41.91 -27.07
CA SER A 251 -33.90 -42.05 -27.29
C SER A 251 -34.46 -41.16 -28.43
N HIS A 252 -33.60 -40.61 -29.30
CA HIS A 252 -34.00 -39.89 -30.51
C HIS A 252 -33.24 -40.39 -31.74
#